data_AF-A0A1D7XJ77-F1
#
_entry.id   AF-A0A1D7XJ77-F1
#
_cell.length_a   1.000
_cell.length_b   1.000
_cell.length_c   1.000
_cell.angle_alpha   90.00
_cell.angle_beta   90.00
_cell.angle_gamma   90.00
#
_symmetry.space_group_name_H-M   'P 1'
#
loop_
_entity.id
_entity.type
_entity.pdbx_description
1 polymer ?
#
loop_
_entity_poly.entity_id
_entity_poly.type
_entity_poly.pdbx_seq_one_letter_code
_entity_poly.pdbx_strand_id
1 'polypeptide(L)'
;MEESNKNYSVLKNIFNKDFVVSAIIPIIIFSIFNKLQMTFYGIILSGVWSIGIVIINFIKEHKINALASMSAIFSGIGLIGTIISKNPTFYLISPIIQDILYALIFFSSLLFERSLIQVIVEQSYLKNVSQEVKKKPKYKLVWRILTVAWGILNVSQAVLRTILLYSVSMSSYYAISTLYSNISSPLLLAFSILFPKWYWKNRSID
;
A
#
# COMPACT_ATOMS: atom_id res chain seq x y z
N MET A 1 -2.35 16.10 -35.67
CA MET A 1 -1.90 14.68 -35.68
C MET A 1 -1.01 14.33 -34.48
N GLU A 2 -1.13 15.03 -33.34
CA GLU A 2 -0.18 14.92 -32.22
C GLU A 2 -0.81 14.23 -30.97
N GLU A 3 -2.14 14.13 -30.91
CA GLU A 3 -2.85 13.47 -29.80
C GLU A 3 -2.84 11.94 -29.87
N SER A 4 -2.77 11.33 -31.06
CA SER A 4 -2.81 9.85 -31.18
C SER A 4 -1.55 9.17 -30.64
N ASN A 5 -0.39 9.84 -30.73
CA ASN A 5 0.90 9.28 -30.30
C ASN A 5 1.07 9.29 -28.77
N LYS A 6 0.45 10.27 -28.09
CA LYS A 6 0.50 10.40 -26.63
C LYS A 6 -0.37 9.34 -25.94
N ASN A 7 -1.55 9.05 -26.48
CA ASN A 7 -2.41 7.97 -25.98
C ASN A 7 -1.79 6.58 -26.18
N TYR A 8 -1.08 6.36 -27.30
CA TYR A 8 -0.36 5.10 -27.54
C TYR A 8 0.78 4.88 -26.54
N SER A 9 1.51 5.95 -26.18
CA SER A 9 2.55 5.93 -25.15
C SER A 9 2.00 5.62 -23.76
N VAL A 10 0.89 6.26 -23.36
CA VAL A 10 0.26 6.04 -22.05
C VAL A 10 -0.33 4.63 -21.95
N LEU A 11 -1.03 4.14 -22.99
CA LEU A 11 -1.53 2.77 -23.03
C LEU A 11 -0.39 1.74 -22.99
N LYS A 12 0.71 1.96 -23.71
CA LYS A 12 1.88 1.06 -23.70
C LYS A 12 2.62 1.08 -22.36
N ASN A 13 2.56 2.19 -21.61
CA ASN A 13 3.13 2.31 -20.26
C ASN A 13 2.20 1.72 -19.18
N ILE A 14 0.88 1.76 -19.39
CA ILE A 14 -0.12 1.12 -18.52
C ILE A 14 -0.14 -0.40 -18.77
N PHE A 15 -0.01 -0.84 -20.02
CA PHE A 15 0.19 -2.25 -20.42
C PHE A 15 1.65 -2.68 -20.34
N ASN A 16 2.39 -2.19 -19.35
CA ASN A 16 3.71 -2.74 -19.09
C ASN A 16 3.57 -4.22 -18.69
N LYS A 17 4.57 -5.04 -19.03
CA LYS A 17 4.57 -6.50 -18.78
C LYS A 17 4.24 -6.80 -17.32
N ASP A 18 4.71 -5.96 -16.41
CA ASP A 18 4.45 -6.05 -14.98
C ASP A 18 2.98 -5.82 -14.62
N PHE A 19 2.28 -4.90 -15.27
CA PHE A 19 0.85 -4.67 -15.03
C PHE A 19 0.01 -5.87 -15.48
N VAL A 20 0.30 -6.42 -16.65
CA VAL A 20 -0.38 -7.61 -17.17
C VAL A 20 -0.16 -8.80 -16.23
N VAL A 21 1.09 -9.00 -15.80
CA VAL A 21 1.47 -10.13 -14.94
C VAL A 21 0.93 -10.00 -13.52
N SER A 22 0.86 -8.77 -12.99
CA SER A 22 0.48 -8.51 -11.59
C SER A 22 -1.03 -8.31 -11.38
N ALA A 23 -1.74 -7.79 -12.38
CA ALA A 23 -3.16 -7.44 -12.25
C ALA A 23 -4.08 -8.28 -13.15
N ILE A 24 -3.70 -8.50 -14.42
CA ILE A 24 -4.59 -9.14 -15.39
C ILE A 24 -4.62 -10.66 -15.20
N ILE A 25 -3.47 -11.31 -15.02
CA ILE A 25 -3.38 -12.77 -14.87
C ILE A 25 -4.18 -13.30 -13.66
N PRO A 26 -4.09 -12.72 -12.44
CA PRO A 26 -4.90 -13.17 -11.30
C PRO A 26 -6.41 -13.09 -11.56
N ILE A 27 -6.86 -12.03 -12.24
CA ILE A 27 -8.28 -11.82 -12.56
C ILE A 27 -8.77 -12.88 -13.57
N ILE A 28 -7.94 -13.23 -14.55
CA ILE A 28 -8.25 -14.29 -15.52
C ILE A 28 -8.34 -15.64 -14.80
N ILE A 29 -7.37 -15.95 -13.94
CA ILE A 29 -7.35 -17.19 -13.14
C ILE A 29 -8.62 -17.30 -12.31
N PHE A 30 -8.96 -16.25 -11.55
CA PHE A 30 -10.18 -16.22 -10.75
C PHE A 30 -11.44 -16.40 -11.61
N SER A 31 -11.54 -15.67 -12.73
CA SER A 31 -12.72 -15.69 -13.59
C SER A 31 -12.97 -17.05 -14.24
N ILE A 32 -11.92 -17.75 -14.65
CA ILE A 32 -12.02 -19.10 -15.23
C ILE A 32 -12.53 -20.08 -14.17
N PHE A 33 -11.93 -20.08 -12.98
CA PHE A 33 -12.32 -20.98 -11.90
C PHE A 33 -13.70 -20.67 -11.34
N ASN A 34 -14.11 -19.40 -11.33
CA ASN A 34 -15.45 -19.01 -10.95
C ASN A 34 -16.51 -19.50 -11.95
N LYS A 35 -16.22 -19.48 -13.26
CA LYS A 35 -17.11 -20.07 -14.28
C LYS A 35 -17.25 -21.59 -14.16
N LEU A 36 -16.23 -22.26 -13.62
CA LEU A 36 -16.23 -23.71 -13.39
C LEU A 36 -16.86 -24.10 -12.03
N GLN A 37 -17.48 -23.15 -11.31
CA GLN A 37 -17.99 -23.34 -9.94
C GLN A 37 -16.92 -23.77 -8.91
N MET A 38 -15.64 -23.57 -9.21
CA MET A 38 -14.50 -23.88 -8.36
C MET A 38 -13.92 -22.60 -7.74
N THR A 39 -14.79 -21.70 -7.26
CA THR A 39 -14.43 -20.35 -6.78
C THR A 39 -13.36 -20.37 -5.69
N PHE A 40 -13.40 -21.35 -4.78
CA PHE A 40 -12.40 -21.53 -3.72
C PHE A 40 -10.98 -21.74 -4.29
N TYR A 41 -10.83 -22.64 -5.26
CA TYR A 41 -9.55 -22.88 -5.93
C TYR A 41 -9.10 -21.68 -6.76
N GLY A 42 -10.04 -20.96 -7.39
CA GLY A 42 -9.76 -19.73 -8.12
C GLY A 42 -9.15 -18.64 -7.24
N ILE A 43 -9.66 -18.47 -6.02
CA ILE A 43 -9.13 -17.53 -5.03
C ILE A 43 -7.71 -17.94 -4.61
N ILE A 44 -7.49 -19.23 -4.30
CA ILE A 44 -6.17 -19.73 -3.89
C ILE A 44 -5.14 -19.52 -5.00
N LEU A 45 -5.44 -19.96 -6.22
CA LEU A 45 -4.49 -19.88 -7.33
C LEU A 45 -4.19 -18.42 -7.74
N SER A 46 -5.21 -17.57 -7.74
CA SER A 46 -5.06 -16.12 -7.95
C SER A 46 -4.17 -15.49 -6.88
N GLY A 47 -4.41 -15.82 -5.60
CA GLY A 47 -3.62 -15.32 -4.48
C GLY A 47 -2.17 -15.79 -4.55
N VAL A 48 -1.94 -17.08 -4.81
CA VAL A 48 -0.60 -17.66 -4.98
C VAL A 48 0.15 -17.00 -6.12
N TRP A 49 -0.51 -16.74 -7.25
CA TRP A 49 0.11 -16.03 -8.38
C TRP A 49 0.53 -14.60 -8.00
N SER A 50 -0.37 -13.81 -7.43
CA SER A 50 -0.06 -12.44 -7.00
C SER A 50 1.07 -12.40 -5.97
N ILE A 51 1.06 -13.32 -4.99
CA ILE A 51 2.14 -13.45 -4.00
C ILE A 51 3.45 -13.85 -4.68
N GLY A 52 3.43 -14.81 -5.61
CA GLY A 52 4.60 -15.26 -6.35
C GLY A 52 5.25 -14.14 -7.16
N ILE A 53 4.45 -13.29 -7.83
CA ILE A 53 4.96 -12.13 -8.57
C ILE A 53 5.58 -11.09 -7.62
N VAL A 54 4.94 -10.81 -6.48
CA VAL A 54 5.50 -9.93 -5.45
C VAL A 54 6.84 -10.46 -4.95
N ILE A 55 6.96 -11.78 -4.71
CA ILE A 55 8.20 -12.43 -4.27
C ILE A 55 9.28 -12.40 -5.36
N ILE A 56 8.93 -12.65 -6.63
CA ILE A 56 9.90 -12.61 -7.74
C ILE A 56 10.41 -11.19 -7.97
N ASN A 57 9.53 -10.19 -7.93
CA ASN A 57 9.94 -8.78 -8.03
C ASN A 57 10.77 -8.36 -6.81
N PHE A 58 10.45 -8.86 -5.63
CA PHE A 58 11.23 -8.68 -4.41
C PHE A 58 12.66 -9.26 -4.53
N ILE A 59 12.80 -10.47 -5.10
CA ILE A 59 14.10 -11.10 -5.32
C ILE A 59 14.91 -10.34 -6.38
N LYS A 60 14.26 -9.86 -7.45
CA LYS A 60 14.93 -9.15 -8.56
C LYS A 60 15.39 -7.74 -8.22
N GLU A 61 14.61 -6.97 -7.45
CA GLU A 61 14.94 -5.55 -7.20
C GLU A 61 15.88 -5.34 -6.00
N HIS A 62 16.06 -6.33 -5.12
CA HIS A 62 16.89 -6.26 -3.90
C HIS A 62 16.65 -5.00 -3.02
N LYS A 63 15.51 -4.33 -3.19
CA LYS A 63 15.10 -3.17 -2.41
C LYS A 63 13.87 -3.54 -1.61
N ILE A 64 14.10 -3.93 -0.36
CA ILE A 64 13.02 -4.13 0.60
C ILE A 64 12.45 -2.74 0.92
N ASN A 65 11.30 -2.41 0.33
CA ASN A 65 10.50 -1.30 0.80
C ASN A 65 9.78 -1.77 2.07
N ALA A 66 10.11 -1.18 3.23
CA ALA A 66 9.56 -1.61 4.52
C ALA A 66 8.03 -1.66 4.52
N LEU A 67 7.37 -0.75 3.78
CA LEU A 67 5.91 -0.73 3.61
C LEU A 67 5.39 -1.96 2.85
N ALA A 68 6.11 -2.39 1.81
CA ALA A 68 5.75 -3.57 1.03
C ALA A 68 5.95 -4.86 1.85
N SER A 69 7.04 -4.92 2.63
CA SER A 69 7.31 -6.05 3.53
C SER A 69 6.25 -6.15 4.64
N MET A 70 5.90 -5.04 5.28
CA MET A 70 4.81 -4.99 6.25
C MET A 70 3.47 -5.43 5.62
N SER A 71 3.18 -4.98 4.40
CA SER A 71 1.96 -5.38 3.66
C SER A 71 1.93 -6.86 3.33
N ALA A 72 3.05 -7.44 2.93
CA ALA A 72 3.15 -8.87 2.67
C ALA A 72 2.91 -9.69 3.95
N ILE A 73 3.52 -9.28 5.08
CA ILE A 73 3.38 -9.98 6.36
C ILE A 73 1.92 -9.96 6.82
N PHE A 74 1.28 -8.78 6.88
CA PHE A 74 -0.09 -8.69 7.37
C PHE A 74 -1.10 -9.33 6.42
N SER A 75 -0.91 -9.21 5.11
CA SER A 75 -1.75 -9.93 4.12
C SER A 75 -1.60 -11.44 4.28
N GLY A 76 -0.39 -11.93 4.52
CA GLY A 76 -0.11 -13.34 4.79
C GLY A 76 -0.83 -13.84 6.04
N ILE A 77 -0.75 -13.09 7.15
CA ILE A 77 -1.46 -13.40 8.40
C ILE A 77 -2.97 -13.43 8.16
N GLY A 78 -3.51 -12.44 7.45
CA GLY A 78 -4.93 -12.36 7.12
C GLY A 78 -5.44 -13.54 6.30
N LEU A 79 -4.66 -13.95 5.30
CA LEU A 79 -4.98 -15.08 4.43
C LEU A 79 -4.92 -16.40 5.22
N ILE A 80 -3.86 -16.64 5.99
CA ILE A 80 -3.73 -17.83 6.83
C ILE A 80 -4.87 -17.90 7.85
N GLY A 81 -5.17 -16.78 8.52
CA GLY A 81 -6.28 -16.70 9.48
C GLY A 81 -7.64 -16.99 8.84
N THR A 82 -7.86 -16.55 7.60
CA THR A 82 -9.08 -16.86 6.83
C THR A 82 -9.19 -18.37 6.55
N ILE A 83 -8.10 -19.00 6.12
CA ILE A 83 -8.07 -20.45 5.83
C ILE A 83 -8.36 -21.26 7.08
N ILE A 84 -7.72 -20.91 8.21
CA ILE A 84 -7.91 -21.62 9.48
C ILE A 84 -9.32 -21.40 10.02
N SER A 85 -9.82 -20.16 9.98
CA SER A 85 -11.13 -19.81 10.53
C SER A 85 -12.29 -20.39 9.74
N LYS A 86 -12.11 -20.77 8.46
CA LYS A 86 -13.16 -21.19 7.52
C LYS A 86 -14.38 -20.24 7.47
N ASN A 87 -14.21 -18.99 7.91
CA ASN A 87 -15.28 -18.01 8.05
C ASN A 87 -14.97 -16.81 7.13
N PRO A 88 -15.83 -16.50 6.13
CA PRO A 88 -15.61 -15.39 5.21
C PRO A 88 -15.60 -14.02 5.92
N THR A 89 -16.16 -13.94 7.13
CA THR A 89 -16.13 -12.72 7.96
C THR A 89 -14.70 -12.36 8.36
N PHE A 90 -13.81 -13.34 8.56
CA PHE A 90 -12.41 -13.08 8.90
C PHE A 90 -11.67 -12.35 7.78
N TYR A 91 -11.99 -12.69 6.53
CA TYR A 91 -11.43 -12.03 5.36
C TYR A 91 -11.85 -10.55 5.25
N LEU A 92 -13.04 -10.20 5.75
CA LEU A 92 -13.53 -8.81 5.78
C LEU A 92 -12.95 -7.99 6.92
N ILE A 93 -12.74 -8.63 8.06
CA ILE A 93 -12.19 -8.00 9.25
C ILE A 93 -10.67 -7.82 9.13
N SER A 94 -9.98 -8.73 8.42
CA SER A 94 -8.52 -8.69 8.28
C SER A 94 -7.99 -7.34 7.76
N PRO A 95 -8.55 -6.72 6.70
CA PRO A 95 -8.15 -5.38 6.28
C PRO A 95 -8.33 -4.30 7.35
N ILE A 96 -9.39 -4.38 8.17
CA ILE A 96 -9.64 -3.43 9.27
C ILE A 96 -8.54 -3.58 10.33
N ILE A 97 -8.24 -4.81 10.74
CA ILE A 97 -7.18 -5.09 11.72
C ILE A 97 -5.83 -4.60 11.18
N GLN A 98 -5.54 -4.85 9.90
CA GLN A 98 -4.31 -4.40 9.26
C GLN A 98 -4.17 -2.87 9.29
N ASP A 99 -5.23 -2.13 8.95
CA ASP A 99 -5.24 -0.67 9.01
C ASP A 99 -5.01 -0.16 10.45
N ILE A 100 -5.65 -0.79 11.45
CA ILE A 100 -5.44 -0.44 12.87
C ILE A 100 -3.99 -0.69 13.28
N LEU A 101 -3.42 -1.84 12.92
CA LEU A 101 -2.03 -2.18 13.21
C LEU A 101 -1.07 -1.18 12.55
N TYR A 102 -1.33 -0.77 11.31
CA TYR A 102 -0.56 0.27 10.64
C TYR A 102 -0.65 1.60 11.36
N ALA A 103 -1.86 2.06 11.69
CA ALA A 103 -2.05 3.28 12.44
C ALA A 103 -1.26 3.26 13.76
N LEU A 104 -1.36 2.16 14.51
CA LEU A 104 -0.62 1.96 15.76
C LEU A 104 0.90 2.01 15.54
N ILE A 105 1.42 1.33 14.52
CA ILE A 105 2.86 1.33 14.21
C ILE A 105 3.32 2.74 13.83
N PHE A 106 2.59 3.46 12.97
CA PHE A 106 2.91 4.83 12.58
C PHE A 106 2.90 5.78 13.78
N PHE A 107 1.84 5.76 14.59
CA PHE A 107 1.76 6.63 15.77
C PHE A 107 2.77 6.25 16.86
N SER A 108 2.98 4.97 17.12
CA SER A 108 4.00 4.51 18.08
C SER A 108 5.40 4.93 17.62
N SER A 109 5.66 4.96 16.31
CA SER A 109 6.94 5.42 15.77
C SER A 109 7.24 6.90 16.11
N LEU A 110 6.22 7.71 16.43
CA LEU A 110 6.40 9.12 16.82
C LEU A 110 6.93 9.30 18.24
N LEU A 111 6.87 8.26 19.06
CA LEU A 111 7.45 8.23 20.42
C LEU A 111 8.98 8.08 20.38
N PHE A 112 9.54 7.63 19.26
CA PHE A 112 10.97 7.49 19.06
C PHE A 112 11.57 8.75 18.43
N GLU A 113 12.88 8.93 18.58
CA GLU A 113 13.60 10.09 18.01
C GLU A 113 13.53 10.15 16.48
N ARG A 114 13.33 9.00 15.83
CA ARG A 114 13.20 8.85 14.38
C ARG A 114 11.86 8.20 14.07
N SER A 115 11.02 8.94 13.35
CA SER A 115 9.72 8.43 12.87
C SER A 115 9.90 7.33 11.82
N LEU A 116 8.91 6.45 11.66
CA LEU A 116 9.02 5.32 10.73
C LEU A 116 9.31 5.79 9.29
N ILE A 117 8.61 6.81 8.80
CA ILE A 117 8.85 7.34 7.46
C ILE A 117 10.26 7.90 7.32
N GLN A 118 10.81 8.52 8.37
CA GLN A 118 12.20 8.98 8.36
C GLN A 118 13.17 7.81 8.15
N VAL A 119 12.98 6.72 8.90
CA VAL A 119 13.84 5.51 8.77
C VAL A 119 13.75 4.94 7.37
N ILE A 120 12.55 4.79 6.83
CA ILE A 120 12.31 4.25 5.49
C ILE A 120 13.00 5.11 4.44
N VAL A 121 12.81 6.42 4.47
CA VAL A 121 13.39 7.32 3.47
C VAL A 121 14.90 7.37 3.57
N GLU A 122 15.47 7.41 4.78
CA GLU A 122 16.93 7.39 5.00
C GLU A 122 17.57 6.11 4.49
N GLN A 123 16.91 4.95 4.66
CA GLN A 123 17.42 3.66 4.22
C GLN A 123 17.22 3.42 2.71
N SER A 124 16.12 3.91 2.12
CA SER A 124 15.76 3.59 0.74
C SER A 124 16.19 4.65 -0.29
N TYR A 125 16.13 5.94 0.07
CA TYR A 125 16.26 7.04 -0.90
C TYR A 125 17.33 8.10 -0.55
N LEU A 126 17.57 8.36 0.75
CA LEU A 126 18.44 9.43 1.24
C LEU A 126 19.71 8.91 1.93
N LYS A 127 20.32 7.85 1.38
CA LYS A 127 21.53 7.24 1.95
C LYS A 127 22.70 8.24 2.11
N ASN A 128 22.80 9.24 1.23
CA ASN A 128 23.93 10.16 1.14
C ASN A 128 23.70 11.54 1.76
N VAL A 129 22.60 11.76 2.49
CA VAL A 129 22.36 13.06 3.15
C VAL A 129 23.32 13.24 4.33
N SER A 130 23.99 14.40 4.39
CA SER A 130 24.90 14.80 5.47
C SER A 130 24.26 14.60 6.86
N GLN A 131 25.06 14.08 7.80
CA GLN A 131 24.67 13.89 9.21
C GLN A 131 24.22 15.21 9.87
N GLU A 132 24.77 16.34 9.44
CA GLU A 132 24.43 17.67 9.97
C GLU A 132 23.01 18.09 9.57
N VAL A 133 22.61 17.80 8.33
CA VAL A 133 21.25 18.06 7.83
C VAL A 133 20.23 17.18 8.57
N LYS A 134 20.58 15.93 8.85
CA LYS A 134 19.71 14.98 9.59
C LYS A 134 19.44 15.41 11.03
N LYS A 135 20.34 16.20 11.63
CA LYS A 135 20.18 16.73 13.00
C LYS A 135 19.28 17.97 13.06
N LYS A 136 19.04 18.66 11.93
CA LYS A 136 18.18 19.87 11.93
C LYS A 136 16.75 19.50 12.36
N PRO A 137 16.14 20.22 13.32
CA PRO A 137 14.79 19.92 13.80
C PRO A 137 13.73 20.04 12.70
N LYS A 138 13.94 20.96 11.74
CA LYS A 138 13.09 21.11 10.54
C LYS A 138 13.08 19.85 9.66
N TYR A 139 14.21 19.14 9.55
CA TYR A 139 14.30 17.89 8.79
C TYR A 139 13.45 16.80 9.45
N LYS A 140 13.62 16.61 10.77
CA LYS A 140 12.82 15.64 11.54
C LYS A 140 11.32 15.95 11.49
N LEU A 141 10.94 17.23 11.55
CA LEU A 141 9.54 17.66 11.54
C LEU A 141 8.79 17.21 10.28
N VAL A 142 9.41 17.35 9.09
CA VAL A 142 8.78 16.94 7.83
C VAL A 142 8.41 15.46 7.84
N TRP A 143 9.32 14.60 8.30
CA TRP A 143 9.08 13.16 8.35
C TRP A 143 8.06 12.77 9.43
N ARG A 144 8.03 13.50 10.56
CA ARG A 144 6.98 13.31 11.58
C ARG A 144 5.60 13.69 11.05
N ILE A 145 5.47 14.81 10.31
CA ILE A 145 4.21 15.20 9.67
C ILE A 145 3.74 14.11 8.70
N LEU A 146 4.64 13.59 7.86
CA LEU A 146 4.30 12.51 6.94
C LEU A 146 3.89 11.22 7.68
N THR A 147 4.59 10.88 8.77
CA THR A 147 4.25 9.74 9.62
C THR A 147 2.87 9.89 10.25
N VAL A 148 2.52 11.08 10.73
CA VAL A 148 1.17 11.40 11.23
C VAL A 148 0.14 11.25 10.12
N ALA A 149 0.41 11.77 8.92
CA ALA A 149 -0.51 11.67 7.79
C ALA A 149 -0.78 10.21 7.39
N TRP A 150 0.26 9.36 7.39
CA TRP A 150 0.10 7.91 7.20
C TRP A 150 -0.71 7.27 8.33
N GLY A 151 -0.47 7.63 9.59
CA GLY A 151 -1.27 7.15 10.72
C GLY A 151 -2.75 7.52 10.57
N ILE A 152 -3.05 8.79 10.27
CA ILE A 152 -4.42 9.29 10.07
C ILE A 152 -5.11 8.58 8.91
N LEU A 153 -4.42 8.38 7.78
CA LEU A 153 -4.99 7.66 6.65
C LEU A 153 -5.38 6.23 7.01
N ASN A 154 -4.54 5.53 7.77
CA ASN A 154 -4.85 4.17 8.20
C ASN A 154 -6.04 4.15 9.19
N VAL A 155 -6.13 5.12 10.11
CA VAL A 155 -7.32 5.26 10.96
C VAL A 155 -8.57 5.52 10.12
N SER A 156 -8.51 6.41 9.12
CA SER A 156 -9.68 6.70 8.29
C SER A 156 -10.10 5.49 7.45
N GLN A 157 -9.16 4.70 6.94
CA GLN A 157 -9.43 3.43 6.26
C GLN A 157 -10.11 2.43 7.19
N ALA A 158 -9.58 2.25 8.40
CA ALA A 158 -10.15 1.34 9.40
C ALA A 158 -11.58 1.75 9.80
N VAL A 159 -11.80 3.03 10.07
CA VAL A 159 -13.12 3.58 10.44
C VAL A 159 -14.11 3.40 9.29
N LEU A 160 -13.71 3.77 8.06
CA LEU A 160 -14.56 3.61 6.88
C LEU A 160 -14.97 2.15 6.69
N ARG A 161 -14.00 1.23 6.70
CA ARG A 161 -14.27 -0.20 6.52
C ARG A 161 -15.14 -0.76 7.65
N THR A 162 -14.92 -0.34 8.89
CA THR A 162 -15.78 -0.73 10.01
C THR A 162 -17.21 -0.27 9.80
N ILE A 163 -17.44 0.99 9.39
CA ILE A 163 -18.79 1.49 9.09
C ILE A 163 -19.42 0.70 7.95
N LEU A 164 -18.68 0.47 6.86
CA LEU A 164 -19.17 -0.27 5.70
C LEU A 164 -19.53 -1.72 6.05
N LEU A 165 -18.76 -2.37 6.93
CA LEU A 165 -19.00 -3.75 7.35
C LEU A 165 -20.40 -3.95 7.95
N TYR A 166 -20.92 -2.94 8.66
CA TYR A 166 -22.24 -3.01 9.30
C TYR A 166 -23.36 -2.31 8.52
N SER A 167 -23.01 -1.50 7.50
CA SER A 167 -23.99 -0.60 6.85
C SER A 167 -24.34 -0.97 5.42
N VAL A 168 -23.53 -1.78 4.73
CA VAL A 168 -23.73 -2.06 3.30
C VAL A 168 -23.59 -3.55 2.96
N SER A 169 -24.02 -3.92 1.75
CA SER A 169 -23.82 -5.27 1.23
C SER A 169 -22.34 -5.57 0.98
N MET A 170 -22.02 -6.87 0.93
CA MET A 170 -20.66 -7.38 0.71
C MET A 170 -20.00 -6.79 -0.54
N SER A 171 -20.72 -6.70 -1.66
CA SER A 171 -20.20 -6.14 -2.91
C SER A 171 -19.89 -4.64 -2.79
N SER A 172 -20.76 -3.87 -2.15
CA SER A 172 -20.56 -2.45 -1.88
C SER A 172 -19.38 -2.21 -0.93
N TYR A 173 -19.22 -3.04 0.11
CA TYR A 173 -18.07 -3.01 1.00
C TYR A 173 -16.76 -3.09 0.20
N TYR A 174 -16.61 -4.11 -0.65
CA TYR A 174 -15.39 -4.28 -1.45
C TYR A 174 -15.17 -3.12 -2.41
N ALA A 175 -16.21 -2.70 -3.14
CA ALA A 175 -16.08 -1.65 -4.14
C ALA A 175 -15.59 -0.34 -3.50
N ILE A 176 -16.25 0.10 -2.43
CA ILE A 176 -15.93 1.38 -1.76
C ILE A 176 -14.57 1.28 -1.05
N SER A 177 -14.32 0.19 -0.33
CA SER A 177 -13.05 -0.05 0.38
C SER A 177 -11.85 -0.07 -0.58
N THR A 178 -12.00 -0.77 -1.71
CA THR A 178 -10.96 -0.88 -2.74
C THR A 178 -10.72 0.47 -3.40
N LEU A 179 -11.79 1.18 -3.78
CA LEU A 179 -11.70 2.50 -4.41
C LEU A 179 -11.02 3.50 -3.48
N TYR A 180 -11.45 3.56 -2.21
CA TYR A 180 -10.86 4.47 -1.23
C TYR A 180 -9.37 4.18 -1.02
N SER A 181 -8.99 2.91 -0.84
CA SER A 181 -7.58 2.52 -0.68
C SER A 181 -6.73 2.85 -1.91
N ASN A 182 -7.24 2.55 -3.11
CA ASN A 182 -6.55 2.78 -4.38
C ASN A 182 -6.41 4.25 -4.76
N ILE A 183 -7.23 5.14 -4.20
CA ILE A 183 -7.11 6.59 -4.41
C ILE A 183 -6.23 7.20 -3.31
N SER A 184 -6.57 6.92 -2.06
CA SER A 184 -5.96 7.59 -0.92
C SER A 184 -4.49 7.22 -0.71
N SER A 185 -4.12 5.95 -0.90
CA SER A 185 -2.74 5.50 -0.68
C SER A 185 -1.77 6.06 -1.72
N PRO A 186 -2.05 6.04 -3.04
CA PRO A 186 -1.20 6.69 -4.03
C PRO A 186 -1.17 8.22 -3.88
N LEU A 187 -2.30 8.84 -3.50
CA LEU A 187 -2.35 10.27 -3.24
C LEU A 187 -1.42 10.67 -2.10
N LEU A 188 -1.45 9.92 -0.98
CA LEU A 188 -0.57 10.17 0.14
C LEU A 188 0.90 9.85 -0.17
N LEU A 189 1.16 8.84 -1.01
CA LEU A 189 2.49 8.55 -1.52
C LEU A 189 3.02 9.73 -2.35
N ALA A 190 2.21 10.27 -3.27
CA ALA A 190 2.56 11.45 -4.06
C ALA A 190 2.81 12.66 -3.16
N PHE A 191 1.95 12.87 -2.15
CA PHE A 191 2.16 13.89 -1.13
C PHE A 191 3.47 13.70 -0.37
N SER A 192 3.83 12.46 -0.01
CA SER A 192 5.09 12.13 0.67
C SER A 192 6.33 12.48 -0.15
N ILE A 193 6.21 12.53 -1.48
CA ILE A 193 7.31 12.92 -2.39
C ILE A 193 7.33 14.43 -2.63
N LEU A 194 6.16 15.05 -2.80
CA LEU A 194 6.03 16.47 -3.14
C LEU A 194 6.22 17.39 -1.93
N PHE A 195 5.68 17.00 -0.78
CA PHE A 195 5.67 17.82 0.43
C PHE A 195 7.07 18.15 0.96
N PRO A 196 8.02 17.20 1.10
CA PRO A 196 9.38 17.55 1.53
C PRO A 196 10.08 18.52 0.58
N LYS A 197 9.93 18.32 -0.74
CA LYS A 197 10.51 19.19 -1.77
C LYS A 197 9.97 20.62 -1.68
N TRP A 198 8.66 20.75 -1.57
CA TRP A 198 8.00 22.04 -1.42
C TRP A 198 8.38 22.72 -0.09
N TYR A 199 8.37 21.96 1.01
CA TYR A 199 8.67 22.48 2.35
C TYR A 199 10.10 23.03 2.43
N TRP A 200 11.08 22.31 1.87
CA TRP A 200 12.47 22.75 1.85
C TRP A 200 12.74 23.91 0.88
N LYS A 201 12.01 23.99 -0.23
CA LYS A 201 12.11 25.12 -1.18
C LYS A 201 11.56 26.42 -0.58
N ASN A 202 10.44 26.36 0.13
CA ASN A 202 9.77 27.55 0.66
C ASN A 202 10.27 27.98 2.04
N ARG A 203 10.90 27.07 2.80
CA ARG A 203 11.51 27.38 4.09
C ARG A 203 12.99 27.04 3.98
N SER A 204 13.79 28.00 3.51
CA SER A 204 15.24 27.84 3.35
C SER A 204 15.82 27.05 4.53
N ILE A 205 16.41 25.90 4.21
CA ILE A 205 17.25 25.17 5.16
C ILE A 205 18.62 25.84 5.09
N ASP A 206 18.69 27.10 5.52
CA ASP A 206 19.95 27.70 5.95
C ASP A 206 20.34 27.10 7.31
#